data_AF-A0A4V6ETX3-F1
#
_entry.id   AF-A0A4V6ETX3-F1
#
_cell.length_a   1.000
_cell.length_b   1.000
_cell.length_c   1.000
_cell.angle_alpha   90.00
_cell.angle_beta   90.00
_cell.angle_gamma   90.00
#
_symmetry.space_group_name_H-M   'P 1'
#
loop_
_entity.id
_entity.type
_entity.pdbx_description
1 polymer ?
#
loop_
_entity_poly.entity_id
_entity_poly.type
_entity_poly.pdbx_seq_one_letter_code
_entity_poly.pdbx_strand_id
1 'polypeptide(L)'
;MLFARSLAAPPSTSQVSTPSSSGGNDLAGCSGLPSWAIQLIQHLHRLLTSLPDQRLPLNVRELLFPRDQLLSRQLILNLYNGAEGLAPHVDLVNRFADGIVLCSFGPHGTGTVMDFTHQAHPAKHVFLPSGSVLVLAGEARYDWKHGISARDIDLVEAADGSGRIEAIKRSIRLSVTIRSMLPGADVVGE
;
A
#
# COMPACT_ATOMS: atom_id res chain seq x y z
N MET A 1 5.38 -4.35 14.61
CA MET A 1 5.64 -3.99 13.21
C MET A 1 6.58 -5.04 12.62
N LEU A 2 6.15 -5.75 11.58
CA LEU A 2 6.97 -6.74 10.87
C LEU A 2 7.40 -6.15 9.53
N PHE A 3 8.68 -6.27 9.19
CA PHE A 3 9.26 -5.76 7.95
C PHE A 3 9.65 -6.93 7.04
N ALA A 4 9.25 -6.89 5.78
CA ALA A 4 9.73 -7.81 4.75
C ALA A 4 10.22 -7.00 3.55
N ARG A 5 11.39 -7.36 3.00
CA ARG A 5 11.95 -6.72 1.80
C ARG A 5 12.27 -7.77 0.75
N SER A 6 12.09 -7.42 -0.52
CA SER A 6 12.66 -8.18 -1.61
C SER A 6 14.19 -8.10 -1.53
N LEU A 7 14.86 -9.20 -1.82
CA LEU A 7 16.31 -9.27 -1.99
C LEU A 7 16.69 -8.63 -3.33
N ALA A 8 17.90 -8.07 -3.40
CA ALA A 8 18.48 -7.61 -4.65
C ALA A 8 18.58 -8.78 -5.64
N ALA A 9 18.27 -8.53 -6.91
CA ALA A 9 18.52 -9.52 -7.95
C ALA A 9 20.03 -9.80 -8.03
N PRO A 10 20.48 -11.07 -8.13
CA PRO A 10 21.90 -11.35 -8.33
C PRO A 10 22.38 -10.74 -9.65
N PRO A 11 23.66 -10.34 -9.75
CA PRO A 11 24.22 -9.86 -11.00
C PRO A 11 24.09 -10.96 -12.06
N SER A 12 23.54 -10.60 -13.23
CA SER A 12 23.31 -11.52 -14.33
C SER A 12 24.64 -12.05 -14.87
N THR A 13 25.02 -13.26 -14.48
CA THR A 13 26.03 -14.04 -15.20
C THR A 13 25.39 -14.54 -16.49
N SER A 14 25.96 -14.13 -17.63
CA SER A 14 25.57 -14.59 -18.95
C SER A 14 25.71 -16.11 -19.04
N GLN A 15 24.59 -16.84 -18.98
CA GLN A 15 24.52 -18.22 -19.45
C GLN A 15 23.34 -18.42 -20.40
N VAL A 16 23.66 -19.08 -21.51
CA VAL A 16 22.83 -19.39 -22.67
C VAL A 16 21.99 -20.66 -22.41
N SER A 17 20.83 -20.73 -23.08
CA SER A 17 19.92 -21.88 -23.29
C SER A 17 18.92 -22.15 -22.14
N THR A 18 17.62 -22.41 -22.32
CA THR A 18 16.73 -22.85 -23.42
C THR A 18 15.28 -22.37 -23.10
N PRO A 19 14.32 -22.34 -24.06
CA PRO A 19 12.97 -21.85 -23.78
C PRO A 19 12.13 -22.94 -23.11
N SER A 20 12.02 -22.90 -21.79
CA SER A 20 11.00 -23.65 -21.06
C SER A 20 9.73 -22.79 -20.94
N SER A 21 8.68 -23.29 -21.59
CA SER A 21 7.32 -22.76 -21.47
C SER A 21 6.81 -22.92 -20.05
N SER A 22 6.85 -21.85 -19.26
CA SER A 22 6.05 -21.71 -18.04
C SER A 22 5.44 -20.31 -18.02
N GLY A 23 4.13 -20.25 -18.22
CA GLY A 23 3.33 -19.02 -18.21
C GLY A 23 3.11 -18.48 -16.80
N GLY A 24 4.19 -18.11 -16.12
CA GLY A 24 4.15 -17.34 -14.89
C GLY A 24 4.56 -15.90 -15.20
N ASN A 25 3.61 -14.97 -15.20
CA ASN A 25 3.91 -13.54 -15.22
C ASN A 25 4.48 -13.18 -13.82
N ASP A 26 5.69 -13.64 -13.52
CA ASP A 26 6.38 -13.37 -12.28
C ASP A 26 6.62 -11.86 -12.22
N LEU A 27 5.89 -11.18 -11.33
CA LEU A 27 6.05 -9.76 -11.08
C LEU A 27 7.48 -9.52 -10.61
N ALA A 28 8.29 -9.08 -11.56
CA ALA A 28 9.69 -8.77 -11.35
C ALA A 28 9.78 -7.73 -10.20
N GLY A 29 10.67 -7.98 -9.23
CA GLY A 29 10.90 -7.10 -8.07
C GLY A 29 10.36 -7.62 -6.74
N CYS A 30 9.83 -8.84 -6.70
CA CYS A 30 9.33 -9.49 -5.48
C CYS A 30 10.24 -10.61 -4.94
N SER A 31 11.47 -10.73 -5.44
CA SER A 31 12.39 -11.82 -5.08
C SER A 31 12.65 -11.88 -3.57
N GLY A 32 12.57 -13.06 -2.94
CA GLY A 32 12.82 -13.21 -1.50
C GLY A 32 11.68 -12.77 -0.58
N LEU A 33 10.56 -12.26 -1.12
CA LEU A 33 9.32 -12.12 -0.35
C LEU A 33 8.66 -13.50 -0.14
N PRO A 34 7.96 -13.72 0.99
CA PRO A 34 7.22 -14.95 1.20
C PRO A 34 6.10 -15.09 0.15
N SER A 35 5.75 -16.34 -0.19
CA SER A 35 4.80 -16.65 -1.26
C SER A 35 3.45 -15.95 -1.12
N TRP A 36 2.92 -15.83 0.10
CA TRP A 36 1.66 -15.12 0.35
C TRP A 36 1.73 -13.64 -0.05
N ALA A 37 2.89 -12.99 0.13
CA ALA A 37 3.07 -11.59 -0.21
C ALA A 37 3.14 -11.41 -1.72
N ILE A 38 3.85 -12.31 -2.41
CA ILE A 38 3.89 -12.35 -3.87
C ILE A 38 2.48 -12.54 -4.44
N GLN A 39 1.72 -13.49 -3.90
CA GLN A 39 0.33 -13.76 -4.29
C GLN A 39 -0.58 -12.54 -4.07
N LEU A 40 -0.43 -11.85 -2.92
CA LEU A 40 -1.17 -10.62 -2.64
C LEU A 40 -0.84 -9.53 -3.67
N ILE A 41 0.45 -9.30 -3.97
CA ILE A 41 0.87 -8.30 -4.96
C ILE A 41 0.34 -8.66 -6.36
N GLN A 42 0.41 -9.94 -6.77
CA GLN A 42 -0.16 -10.42 -8.04
C GLN A 42 -1.68 -10.24 -8.12
N HIS A 43 -2.38 -10.47 -7.00
CA HIS A 43 -3.81 -10.22 -6.93
C HIS A 43 -4.13 -8.72 -7.06
N LEU A 44 -3.42 -7.86 -6.33
CA LEU A 44 -3.56 -6.41 -6.39
C LEU A 44 -3.22 -5.86 -7.78
N HIS A 45 -2.17 -6.37 -8.42
CA HIS A 45 -1.82 -6.00 -9.79
C HIS A 45 -2.99 -6.26 -10.74
N ARG A 46 -3.55 -7.48 -10.74
CA ARG A 46 -4.71 -7.83 -11.59
C ARG A 46 -5.93 -6.97 -11.25
N LEU A 47 -6.23 -6.80 -9.96
CA LEU A 47 -7.37 -6.00 -9.50
C LEU A 47 -7.25 -4.56 -10.00
N LEU A 48 -6.16 -3.88 -9.68
CA LEU A 48 -5.95 -2.46 -9.94
C LEU A 48 -5.77 -2.17 -11.44
N THR A 49 -5.11 -3.06 -12.20
CA THR A 49 -4.97 -2.88 -13.65
C THR A 49 -6.26 -3.14 -14.42
N SER A 50 -7.17 -3.97 -13.87
CA SER A 50 -8.49 -4.21 -14.48
C SER A 50 -9.50 -3.07 -14.27
N LEU A 51 -9.22 -2.13 -13.35
CA LEU A 51 -10.10 -1.00 -13.11
C LEU A 51 -10.11 -0.06 -14.33
N PRO A 52 -11.27 0.55 -14.64
CA PRO A 52 -11.36 1.54 -15.71
C PRO A 52 -10.69 2.86 -15.30
N ASP A 53 -10.24 3.64 -16.28
CA ASP A 53 -9.50 4.89 -16.09
C ASP A 53 -10.25 5.93 -15.24
N GLN A 54 -11.59 5.94 -15.30
CA GLN A 54 -12.41 6.83 -14.47
C GLN A 54 -12.30 6.52 -12.97
N ARG A 55 -11.97 5.26 -12.62
CA ARG A 55 -11.84 4.79 -11.23
C ARG A 55 -10.39 4.85 -10.77
N LEU A 56 -9.46 4.47 -11.63
CA LEU A 56 -8.03 4.57 -11.35
C LEU A 56 -7.29 4.95 -12.64
N PRO A 57 -6.86 6.23 -12.77
CA PRO A 57 -6.20 6.72 -13.97
C PRO A 57 -4.99 5.89 -14.39
N LEU A 58 -4.75 5.77 -15.70
CA LEU A 58 -3.63 4.99 -16.25
C LEU A 58 -2.29 5.40 -15.65
N ASN A 59 -2.01 6.70 -15.54
CA ASN A 59 -0.76 7.21 -14.98
C ASN A 59 -0.54 6.71 -13.54
N VAL A 60 -1.60 6.62 -12.72
CA VAL A 60 -1.48 6.10 -11.35
C VAL A 60 -1.21 4.60 -11.36
N ARG A 61 -1.87 3.84 -12.25
CA ARG A 61 -1.60 2.39 -12.40
C ARG A 61 -0.15 2.11 -12.81
N GLU A 62 0.40 2.94 -13.68
CA GLU A 62 1.79 2.84 -14.12
C GLU A 62 2.80 3.20 -13.01
N LEU A 63 2.46 4.12 -12.10
CA LEU A 63 3.27 4.36 -10.89
C LEU A 63 3.30 3.14 -9.96
N LEU A 64 2.14 2.48 -9.77
CA LEU A 64 2.01 1.32 -8.87
C LEU A 64 2.70 0.07 -9.44
N PHE A 65 2.64 -0.13 -10.75
CA PHE A 65 3.18 -1.29 -11.45
C PHE A 65 3.84 -0.85 -12.77
N PRO A 66 5.04 -0.24 -12.70
CA PRO A 66 5.76 0.20 -13.89
C PRO A 66 6.14 -1.00 -14.76
N ARG A 67 5.93 -0.90 -16.07
CA ARG A 67 6.22 -1.98 -17.04
C ARG A 67 7.71 -2.14 -17.31
N ASP A 68 8.41 -1.01 -17.39
CA ASP A 68 9.80 -0.96 -17.88
C ASP A 68 10.82 -0.80 -16.75
N GLN A 69 10.38 -0.78 -15.50
CA GLN A 69 11.25 -0.57 -14.34
C GLN A 69 11.11 -1.68 -13.30
N LEU A 70 12.22 -2.35 -13.03
CA LEU A 70 12.31 -3.37 -11.99
C LEU A 70 12.54 -2.72 -10.62
N LEU A 71 11.46 -2.38 -9.90
CA LEU A 71 11.57 -1.84 -8.55
C LEU A 71 11.34 -2.91 -7.49
N SER A 72 12.35 -3.09 -6.63
CA SER A 72 12.26 -3.98 -5.46
C SER A 72 11.07 -3.60 -4.59
N ARG A 73 10.27 -4.59 -4.19
CA ARG A 73 9.08 -4.41 -3.36
C ARG A 73 9.42 -4.57 -1.88
N GLN A 74 8.85 -3.68 -1.06
CA GLN A 74 8.94 -3.72 0.38
C GLN A 74 7.54 -3.73 1.00
N LEU A 75 7.38 -4.48 2.08
CA LEU A 75 6.14 -4.55 2.85
C LEU A 75 6.39 -4.20 4.31
N ILE A 76 5.48 -3.41 4.88
CA ILE A 76 5.31 -3.28 6.33
C ILE A 76 3.94 -3.84 6.72
N LEU A 77 3.96 -4.66 7.76
CA LEU A 77 2.77 -5.12 8.45
C LEU A 77 2.64 -4.41 9.79
N ASN A 78 1.56 -3.67 9.96
CA ASN A 78 1.20 -3.04 11.22
C ASN A 78 -0.07 -3.68 11.76
N LEU A 79 0.03 -4.26 12.95
CA LEU A 79 -1.10 -4.75 13.72
C LEU A 79 -1.48 -3.68 14.75
N TYR A 80 -2.75 -3.31 14.75
CA TYR A 80 -3.34 -2.35 15.69
C TYR A 80 -4.39 -3.07 16.53
N ASN A 81 -4.35 -2.86 17.84
CA ASN A 81 -5.29 -3.40 18.82
C ASN A 81 -6.29 -2.31 19.25
N GLY A 82 -7.35 -2.10 18.48
CA GLY A 82 -8.41 -1.15 18.83
C GLY A 82 -7.95 0.32 18.81
N ALA A 83 -7.65 0.89 19.98
CA ALA A 83 -7.35 2.30 20.17
C ALA A 83 -6.00 2.76 19.62
N GLU A 84 -5.11 1.84 19.24
CA GLU A 84 -3.78 2.17 18.77
C GLU A 84 -3.82 3.05 17.51
N GLY A 85 -2.84 3.93 17.40
CA GLY A 85 -2.74 4.91 16.33
C GLY A 85 -1.38 4.87 15.62
N LEU A 86 -1.25 5.76 14.64
CA LEU A 86 0.00 6.03 13.93
C LEU A 86 0.15 7.54 13.81
N ALA A 87 1.26 8.07 14.29
CA ALA A 87 1.53 9.50 14.22
C ALA A 87 1.50 10.01 12.77
N PRO A 88 1.01 11.24 12.52
CA PRO A 88 1.01 11.82 11.17
C PRO A 88 2.42 11.92 10.59
N HIS A 89 2.64 11.33 9.42
CA HIS A 89 3.93 11.32 8.75
C HIS A 89 3.78 11.23 7.23
N VAL A 90 4.89 11.47 6.53
CA VAL A 90 5.06 11.14 5.12
C VAL A 90 6.03 9.96 5.04
N ASP A 91 5.72 9.00 4.20
CA ASP A 91 6.62 7.87 3.93
C ASP A 91 7.97 8.35 3.38
N LEU A 92 9.06 7.66 3.73
CA LEU A 92 10.43 8.13 3.46
C LEU A 92 10.63 8.50 1.98
N VAL A 93 10.67 9.82 1.73
CA VAL A 93 10.64 10.40 0.37
C VAL A 93 11.82 9.98 -0.50
N ASN A 94 12.98 9.77 0.12
CA ASN A 94 14.22 9.39 -0.54
C ASN A 94 14.43 7.87 -0.61
N ARG A 95 13.47 7.05 -0.15
CA ARG A 95 13.58 5.58 -0.22
C ARG A 95 12.48 4.93 -1.03
N PHE A 96 11.25 5.42 -0.90
CA PHE A 96 10.10 4.81 -1.55
C PHE A 96 9.68 5.65 -2.74
N ALA A 97 9.54 5.00 -3.89
CA ALA A 97 9.02 5.61 -5.09
C ALA A 97 7.55 6.03 -4.91
N ASP A 98 7.04 6.79 -5.87
CA ASP A 98 5.61 7.12 -5.90
C ASP A 98 4.75 5.86 -6.10
N GLY A 99 3.51 5.93 -5.65
CA GLY A 99 2.58 4.82 -5.69
C GLY A 99 2.76 3.87 -4.50
N ILE A 100 2.02 4.14 -3.42
CA ILE A 100 1.93 3.28 -2.24
C ILE A 100 0.56 2.61 -2.21
N VAL A 101 0.54 1.30 -1.95
CA VAL A 101 -0.70 0.53 -1.76
C VAL A 101 -0.83 0.13 -0.30
N LEU A 102 -1.97 0.41 0.31
CA LEU A 102 -2.29 0.02 1.68
C LEU A 102 -3.53 -0.86 1.68
N CYS A 103 -3.42 -2.07 2.20
CA CYS A 103 -4.55 -2.96 2.42
C CYS A 103 -4.93 -2.95 3.90
N SER A 104 -6.22 -2.88 4.20
CA SER A 104 -6.76 -2.98 5.57
C SER A 104 -7.47 -4.32 5.76
N PHE A 105 -7.12 -5.06 6.81
CA PHE A 105 -7.73 -6.34 7.17
C PHE A 105 -8.17 -6.32 8.64
N GLY A 106 -9.30 -6.95 8.92
CA GLY A 106 -9.91 -7.06 10.25
C GLY A 106 -11.24 -7.83 10.18
N PRO A 107 -11.99 -7.96 11.28
CA PRO A 107 -13.31 -8.56 11.25
C PRO A 107 -14.27 -7.84 10.29
N HIS A 108 -15.25 -8.57 9.75
CA HIS A 108 -16.26 -7.99 8.87
C HIS A 108 -17.05 -6.87 9.59
N GLY A 109 -17.41 -5.81 8.86
CA GLY A 109 -18.14 -4.66 9.42
C GLY A 109 -17.30 -3.73 10.30
N THR A 110 -15.98 -3.93 10.38
CA THR A 110 -15.06 -3.04 11.11
C THR A 110 -14.26 -2.16 10.16
N GLY A 111 -13.64 -1.11 10.69
CA GLY A 111 -12.76 -0.23 9.94
C GLY A 111 -12.07 0.78 10.85
N THR A 112 -11.28 1.66 10.24
CA THR A 112 -10.65 2.78 10.94
C THR A 112 -10.61 4.01 10.06
N VAL A 113 -10.62 5.20 10.66
CA VAL A 113 -10.39 6.45 9.91
C VAL A 113 -8.90 6.78 9.88
N MET A 114 -8.40 7.00 8.67
CA MET A 114 -7.10 7.60 8.43
C MET A 114 -7.25 9.11 8.24
N ASP A 115 -6.40 9.85 8.95
CA ASP A 115 -6.37 11.31 8.94
C ASP A 115 -5.27 11.79 8.01
N PHE A 116 -5.60 12.74 7.14
CA PHE A 116 -4.69 13.40 6.22
C PHE A 116 -4.61 14.88 6.56
N THR A 117 -3.40 15.38 6.74
CA THR A 117 -3.13 16.78 7.10
C THR A 117 -2.16 17.41 6.12
N HIS A 118 -2.41 18.67 5.76
CA HIS A 118 -1.64 19.44 4.81
C HIS A 118 -1.38 20.84 5.37
N GLN A 119 -0.29 21.49 4.94
CA GLN A 119 0.07 22.82 5.44
C GLN A 119 -0.88 23.91 4.95
N ALA A 120 -1.35 23.80 3.71
CA ALA A 120 -2.18 24.81 3.04
C ALA A 120 -3.66 24.43 2.91
N HIS A 121 -4.05 23.21 3.31
CA HIS A 121 -5.41 22.70 3.08
C HIS A 121 -6.03 22.14 4.37
N PRO A 122 -7.37 22.23 4.52
CA PRO A 122 -8.06 21.59 5.63
C PRO A 122 -7.80 20.09 5.67
N ALA A 123 -7.79 19.52 6.88
CA ALA A 123 -7.63 18.09 7.07
C ALA A 123 -8.72 17.30 6.31
N LYS A 124 -8.34 16.11 5.85
CA LYS A 124 -9.22 15.15 5.19
C LYS A 124 -9.22 13.87 6.00
N HIS A 125 -10.36 13.19 6.02
CA HIS A 125 -10.54 11.95 6.76
C HIS A 125 -11.09 10.89 5.82
N VAL A 126 -10.45 9.72 5.80
CA VAL A 126 -10.84 8.62 4.91
C VAL A 126 -11.11 7.40 5.77
N PHE A 127 -12.34 6.88 5.70
CA PHE A 127 -12.69 5.63 6.33
C PHE A 127 -12.11 4.45 5.54
N LEU A 128 -11.40 3.57 6.24
CA LEU A 128 -10.76 2.37 5.72
C LEU A 128 -11.47 1.12 6.28
N PRO A 129 -12.51 0.62 5.60
CA PRO A 129 -13.19 -0.60 6.02
C PRO A 129 -12.28 -1.83 5.86
N SER A 130 -12.56 -2.89 6.62
CA SER A 130 -11.89 -4.17 6.42
C SER A 130 -12.09 -4.67 4.98
N GLY A 131 -11.00 -5.08 4.34
CA GLY A 131 -10.95 -5.47 2.92
C GLY A 131 -10.65 -4.33 1.95
N SER A 132 -10.58 -3.07 2.42
CA SER A 132 -10.29 -1.93 1.55
C SER A 132 -8.85 -1.91 1.05
N VAL A 133 -8.65 -1.34 -0.14
CA VAL A 133 -7.35 -0.95 -0.69
C VAL A 133 -7.32 0.57 -0.87
N LEU A 134 -6.31 1.22 -0.28
CA LEU A 134 -6.03 2.64 -0.44
C LEU A 134 -4.75 2.80 -1.29
N VAL A 135 -4.78 3.78 -2.19
CA VAL A 135 -3.62 4.17 -3.01
C VAL A 135 -3.22 5.59 -2.67
N LEU A 136 -1.95 5.82 -2.39
CA LEU A 136 -1.35 7.15 -2.29
C LEU A 136 -0.41 7.37 -3.47
N ALA A 137 -0.66 8.43 -4.23
CA ALA A 137 0.16 8.83 -5.37
C ALA A 137 0.21 10.35 -5.50
N GLY A 138 1.30 10.89 -6.08
CA GLY A 138 1.48 12.31 -6.30
C GLY A 138 1.35 13.13 -5.00
N GLU A 139 0.58 14.22 -5.04
CA GLU A 139 0.38 15.13 -3.90
C GLU A 139 0.00 14.38 -2.60
N ALA A 140 -0.92 13.42 -2.68
CA ALA A 140 -1.37 12.65 -1.51
C ALA A 140 -0.25 11.81 -0.86
N ARG A 141 0.80 11.47 -1.62
CA ARG A 141 1.98 10.75 -1.14
C ARG A 141 3.07 11.72 -0.65
N TYR A 142 3.27 12.85 -1.30
CA TYR A 142 4.42 13.72 -0.99
C TYR A 142 4.10 14.84 -0.01
N ASP A 143 2.91 15.43 -0.12
CA ASP A 143 2.60 16.71 0.54
C ASP A 143 1.65 16.53 1.72
N TRP A 144 0.87 15.44 1.73
CA TRP A 144 -0.06 15.11 2.81
C TRP A 144 0.57 14.18 3.83
N LYS A 145 0.60 14.60 5.10
CA LYS A 145 0.90 13.70 6.22
C LYS A 145 -0.32 12.83 6.49
N HIS A 146 -0.12 11.52 6.54
CA HIS A 146 -1.16 10.57 6.88
C HIS A 146 -0.88 9.93 8.25
N GLY A 147 -1.94 9.63 8.99
CA GLY A 147 -1.87 9.03 10.31
C GLY A 147 -3.19 8.40 10.74
N ILE A 148 -3.18 7.74 11.88
CA ILE A 148 -4.39 7.16 12.50
C ILE A 148 -4.40 7.70 13.93
N SER A 149 -5.36 8.56 14.26
CA SER A 149 -5.51 9.06 15.63
C SER A 149 -5.72 7.92 16.63
N ALA A 150 -5.11 7.96 17.80
CA ALA A 150 -5.31 6.94 18.85
C ALA A 150 -6.66 7.17 19.56
N ARG A 151 -7.67 6.35 19.25
CA ARG A 151 -9.04 6.43 19.80
C ARG A 151 -9.81 5.14 19.58
N ASP A 152 -10.78 4.85 20.44
CA ASP A 152 -11.58 3.61 20.37
C ASP A 152 -12.71 3.64 19.35
N ILE A 153 -13.21 4.82 18.99
CA ILE A 153 -14.40 4.99 18.17
C ILE A 153 -14.13 6.02 17.07
N ASP A 154 -14.53 5.69 15.85
CA ASP A 154 -14.60 6.62 14.73
C ASP A 154 -16.07 6.99 14.45
N LEU A 155 -16.31 8.27 14.12
CA LEU A 155 -17.61 8.74 13.64
C LEU A 155 -17.54 8.81 12.11
N VAL A 156 -18.39 8.07 11.42
CA VAL A 156 -18.34 7.91 9.96
C VAL A 156 -19.74 8.13 9.39
N GLU A 157 -19.83 8.86 8.30
CA GLU A 157 -21.10 9.01 7.57
C GLU A 157 -21.51 7.68 6.93
N ALA A 158 -22.78 7.32 7.05
CA ALA A 158 -23.34 6.10 6.51
C ALA A 158 -23.22 6.07 4.98
N ALA A 159 -22.85 4.91 4.44
CA ALA A 159 -22.65 4.72 3.00
C ALA A 159 -23.94 4.79 2.17
N ASP A 160 -25.11 4.84 2.82
CA ASP A 160 -26.43 4.92 2.19
C ASP A 160 -26.78 6.33 1.68
N GLY A 161 -25.92 7.32 1.91
CA GLY A 161 -26.13 8.71 1.50
C GLY A 161 -27.19 9.44 2.33
N SER A 162 -27.64 8.86 3.44
CA SER A 162 -28.63 9.48 4.33
C SER A 162 -28.06 10.63 5.17
N GLY A 163 -26.74 10.82 5.19
CA GLY A 163 -26.06 11.76 6.09
C GLY A 163 -26.03 11.31 7.55
N ARG A 164 -26.56 10.12 7.86
CA ARG A 164 -26.53 9.55 9.22
C ARG A 164 -25.10 9.28 9.64
N ILE A 165 -24.75 9.65 10.87
CA ILE A 165 -23.43 9.35 11.44
C ILE A 165 -23.49 8.04 12.22
N GLU A 166 -22.57 7.13 11.92
CA GLU A 166 -22.37 5.87 12.59
C GLU A 166 -21.13 5.92 13.50
N ALA A 167 -21.28 5.41 14.71
CA ALA A 167 -20.18 5.22 15.63
C ALA A 167 -19.57 3.82 15.43
N ILE A 168 -18.40 3.77 14.79
CA ILE A 168 -17.68 2.54 14.51
C ILE A 168 -16.66 2.31 15.62
N LYS A 169 -16.89 1.28 16.46
CA LYS A 169 -15.91 0.82 17.44
C LYS A 169 -14.75 0.13 16.72
N ARG A 170 -13.53 0.57 16.98
CA ARG A 170 -12.33 -0.04 16.41
C ARG A 170 -12.12 -1.45 16.95
N SER A 171 -11.64 -2.31 16.08
CA SER A 171 -11.28 -3.69 16.37
C SER A 171 -9.79 -3.91 16.09
N ILE A 172 -9.35 -5.16 16.17
CA ILE A 172 -8.05 -5.55 15.65
C ILE A 172 -7.96 -5.24 14.16
N ARG A 173 -6.88 -4.57 13.74
CA ARG A 173 -6.64 -4.23 12.34
C ARG A 173 -5.22 -4.61 11.96
N LEU A 174 -5.08 -5.44 10.94
CA LEU A 174 -3.81 -5.65 10.26
C LEU A 174 -3.79 -4.79 9.00
N SER A 175 -2.77 -3.96 8.84
CA SER A 175 -2.52 -3.28 7.57
C SER A 175 -1.27 -3.84 6.91
N VAL A 176 -1.33 -3.96 5.59
CA VAL A 176 -0.20 -4.33 4.74
C VAL A 176 0.07 -3.15 3.82
N THR A 177 1.20 -2.48 4.02
CA THR A 177 1.65 -1.36 3.19
C THR A 177 2.72 -1.86 2.23
N ILE A 178 2.47 -1.77 0.93
CA ILE A 178 3.33 -2.25 -0.15
C ILE A 178 3.89 -1.04 -0.89
N ARG A 179 5.22 -1.03 -1.06
CA ARG A 179 5.96 0.08 -1.66
C ARG A 179 7.00 -0.43 -2.64
N SER A 180 7.25 0.37 -3.65
CA SER A 180 8.41 0.23 -4.53
C SER A 180 9.58 1.01 -3.94
N MET A 181 10.75 0.37 -3.83
CA MET A 181 11.99 1.06 -3.49
C MET A 181 12.46 1.90 -4.68
N LEU A 182 13.03 3.09 -4.43
CA LEU A 182 13.78 3.81 -5.46
C LEU A 182 15.03 3.00 -5.86
N PRO A 183 15.53 3.15 -7.10
CA PRO A 183 16.78 2.49 -7.51
C PRO A 183 17.92 2.75 -6.54
N GLY A 184 18.58 1.69 -6.06
CA GLY A 184 19.68 1.77 -5.09
C GLY A 184 19.26 1.99 -3.63
N ALA A 185 18.00 2.32 -3.35
CA ALA A 185 17.51 2.50 -1.98
C ALA A 185 17.30 1.17 -1.23
N ASP A 186 17.44 0.03 -1.92
CA ASP A 186 17.43 -1.31 -1.38
C ASP A 186 18.75 -1.69 -0.67
N VAL A 187 19.84 -0.93 -0.92
CA VAL A 187 21.14 -1.06 -0.24
C VAL A 187 21.13 -0.24 1.05
N VAL A 188 21.55 -0.86 2.17
CA VAL A 188 21.57 -0.23 3.50
C VAL A 188 23.01 -0.13 3.99
N GLY A 189 23.50 1.10 4.19
CA GLY A 189 24.81 1.38 4.78
C GLY A 189 25.94 1.43 3.75
N GLU A 190 26.31 2.65 3.36
CA GLU A 190 27.72 3.02 3.15
C GLU A 190 28.18 3.82 4.37
#